data_AF-A0A356J224-F1
#
_entry.id   AF-A0A356J224-F1
#
_cell.length_a   1.000
_cell.length_b   1.000
_cell.length_c   1.000
_cell.angle_alpha   90.00
_cell.angle_beta   90.00
_cell.angle_gamma   90.00
#
_symmetry.space_group_name_H-M   'P 1'
#
loop_
_entity.id
_entity.type
_entity.pdbx_description
1 polymer ?
#
loop_
_entity_poly.entity_id
_entity_poly.type
_entity_poly.pdbx_seq_one_letter_code
_entity_poly.pdbx_strand_id
1 'polypeptide(L)'
;MKTQAKTWWTAIALRLLALAALAVTCGAFYGLPTAKALRIQPAPTLVFLAVLLSAAVVGRFFCAWLCPLGVLQSVCNALTHPKTHIRRVCTRLPETKRQRIVRWSVFALAVVLIATGFGGIGWALTPYSLMGKALIGFGPGLALAAGVLVLAAATSGRIWCNWVCPAGTLFDVLARKARFPNRINMKDGCVNCRKCFAAQAPSAKPTTDGKGGANVTRRETLSGIGLFAAAELAEKTVDGGYAPVSLPGVPKRPAEVLPPGSVERPLFNRLCVGCGACVAACPGKCLAPSTSLRTFGQPQMDFRRGHCRLACPQRCAAACPAGALRVLEGVPRRDIHMGHAIWKKDRCLRETEGVPCTACSRKCPVKAIALVDGFPVVDKDRCIGCGACEHVCPARPLPAIFVKGFDRQRIVRPMGTEDLIAEMATLIRRGEASAVVARNGAISTRESGHGVQPLLGLLAADKLRGALVVDKVIGRAAAAICIVGGVRQVHGLLMGEEAKRFLAAHGVPATADRVVPKILNRDLSASCPLEARVADETDPQKMVEALRRFLSRGGIPD
;
A
#
# COMPACT_ATOMS: atom_id res chain seq x y z
N MET A 1 -44.70 -1.62 -14.43
CA MET A 1 -44.83 -0.21 -14.87
C MET A 1 -44.69 0.83 -13.73
N LYS A 2 -45.26 0.64 -12.54
CA LYS A 2 -45.16 1.62 -11.42
C LYS A 2 -43.73 1.85 -10.87
N THR A 3 -42.86 0.85 -10.94
CA THR A 3 -41.45 0.94 -10.50
C THR A 3 -40.56 1.73 -11.46
N GLN A 4 -40.78 1.64 -12.77
CA GLN A 4 -40.06 2.43 -13.77
C GLN A 4 -40.42 3.93 -13.72
N ALA A 5 -41.69 4.25 -13.49
CA ALA A 5 -42.14 5.64 -13.33
C ALA A 5 -41.50 6.31 -12.09
N LYS A 6 -41.38 5.60 -10.97
CA LYS A 6 -40.70 6.11 -9.76
C LYS A 6 -39.21 6.40 -9.99
N THR A 7 -38.49 5.55 -10.72
CA THR A 7 -37.08 5.80 -11.09
C THR A 7 -36.93 6.98 -12.06
N TRP A 8 -37.93 7.23 -12.91
CA TRP A 8 -37.91 8.32 -13.88
C TRP A 8 -38.19 9.68 -13.23
N TRP A 9 -39.22 9.78 -12.39
CA TRP A 9 -39.53 10.98 -11.62
C TRP A 9 -38.42 11.34 -10.61
N THR A 10 -37.82 10.34 -9.96
CA THR A 10 -36.66 10.58 -9.07
C THR A 10 -35.43 11.06 -9.84
N ALA A 11 -35.19 10.57 -11.06
CA ALA A 11 -34.12 11.05 -11.93
C ALA A 11 -34.35 12.50 -12.41
N ILE A 12 -35.59 12.85 -12.77
CA ILE A 12 -35.97 14.22 -13.14
C ILE A 12 -35.83 15.17 -11.95
N ALA A 13 -36.35 14.79 -10.78
CA ALA A 13 -36.20 15.58 -9.56
C ALA A 13 -34.72 15.80 -9.18
N LEU A 14 -33.87 14.76 -9.32
CA LEU A 14 -32.43 14.89 -9.12
C LEU A 14 -31.75 15.80 -10.15
N ARG A 15 -32.20 15.79 -11.41
CA ARG A 15 -31.68 16.66 -12.47
C ARG A 15 -32.09 18.12 -12.26
N LEU A 16 -33.32 18.37 -11.84
CA LEU A 16 -33.81 19.71 -11.49
C LEU A 16 -33.12 20.25 -10.23
N LEU A 17 -32.91 19.40 -9.21
CA LEU A 17 -32.10 19.76 -8.03
C LEU A 17 -30.65 20.04 -8.39
N ALA A 18 -30.06 19.28 -9.31
CA ALA A 18 -28.69 19.52 -9.78
C ALA A 18 -28.59 20.82 -10.58
N LEU A 19 -29.56 21.12 -11.43
CA LEU A 19 -29.65 22.38 -12.18
C LEU A 19 -29.86 23.59 -11.25
N ALA A 20 -30.74 23.47 -10.25
CA ALA A 20 -30.92 24.49 -9.24
C ALA A 20 -29.65 24.70 -8.40
N ALA A 21 -28.99 23.62 -7.98
CA ALA A 21 -27.72 23.70 -7.26
C ALA A 21 -26.59 24.31 -8.12
N LEU A 22 -26.56 23.99 -9.42
CA LEU A 22 -25.63 24.59 -10.39
C LEU A 22 -25.88 26.09 -10.54
N ALA A 23 -27.15 26.48 -10.67
CA ALA A 23 -27.54 27.87 -10.82
C ALA A 23 -27.26 28.70 -9.56
N VAL A 24 -27.49 28.12 -8.38
CA VAL A 24 -27.17 28.74 -7.09
C VAL A 24 -25.66 28.88 -6.92
N THR A 25 -24.86 27.94 -7.38
CA THR A 25 -23.40 27.95 -7.14
C THR A 25 -22.63 28.82 -8.13
N CYS A 26 -23.08 28.90 -9.37
CA CYS A 26 -22.67 29.97 -10.29
C CYS A 26 -23.09 31.35 -9.74
N GLY A 27 -24.30 31.44 -9.17
CA GLY A 27 -24.78 32.65 -8.50
C GLY A 27 -23.93 33.08 -7.31
N ALA A 28 -23.49 32.12 -6.49
CA ALA A 28 -22.57 32.35 -5.38
C ALA A 28 -21.20 32.84 -5.85
N PHE A 29 -20.68 32.25 -6.94
CA PHE A 29 -19.34 32.52 -7.44
C PHE A 29 -19.22 33.91 -8.09
N TYR A 30 -20.27 34.35 -8.81
CA TYR A 30 -20.27 35.61 -9.55
C TYR A 30 -21.14 36.71 -8.91
N GLY A 31 -21.81 36.44 -7.79
CA GLY A 31 -22.69 37.40 -7.10
C GLY A 31 -23.95 37.79 -7.87
N LEU A 32 -24.24 37.11 -8.98
CA LEU A 32 -25.32 37.41 -9.91
C LEU A 32 -26.01 36.12 -10.36
N PRO A 33 -27.33 36.12 -10.62
CA PRO A 33 -28.02 34.96 -11.17
C PRO A 33 -27.30 34.43 -12.43
N THR A 34 -27.21 33.10 -12.58
CA THR A 34 -26.41 32.45 -13.64
C THR A 34 -26.68 32.99 -15.04
N ALA A 35 -27.93 33.29 -15.37
CA ALA A 35 -28.29 33.89 -16.66
C ALA A 35 -27.68 35.28 -16.87
N LYS A 36 -27.58 36.08 -15.79
CA LYS A 36 -26.95 37.40 -15.80
C LYS A 36 -25.42 37.29 -15.79
N ALA A 37 -24.87 36.34 -15.03
CA ALA A 37 -23.44 36.04 -15.02
C ALA A 37 -22.91 35.58 -16.41
N LEU A 38 -23.67 34.72 -17.10
CA LEU A 38 -23.30 34.22 -18.43
C LEU A 38 -23.29 35.33 -19.49
N ARG A 39 -24.12 36.37 -19.33
CA ARG A 39 -24.13 37.54 -20.23
C ARG A 39 -22.97 38.50 -19.98
N ILE A 40 -22.57 38.70 -18.73
CA ILE A 40 -21.56 39.70 -18.35
C ILE A 40 -20.14 39.12 -18.39
N GLN A 41 -19.95 37.87 -17.93
CA GLN A 41 -18.66 37.20 -17.84
C GLN A 41 -18.76 35.74 -18.34
N PRO A 42 -18.93 35.54 -19.66
CA PRO A 42 -19.19 34.21 -20.23
C PRO A 42 -18.02 33.24 -20.01
N ALA A 43 -16.78 33.67 -20.27
CA ALA A 43 -15.62 32.79 -20.22
C ALA A 43 -15.33 32.22 -18.81
N PRO A 44 -15.26 33.03 -17.73
CA PRO A 44 -15.11 32.49 -16.38
C PRO A 44 -16.25 31.56 -15.98
N THR A 45 -17.50 31.94 -16.31
CA THR A 45 -18.69 31.16 -15.98
C THR A 45 -18.64 29.78 -16.62
N LEU A 46 -18.25 29.70 -17.89
CA LEU A 46 -18.08 28.43 -18.62
C LEU A 46 -16.95 27.57 -18.06
N VAL A 47 -15.80 28.17 -17.70
CA VAL A 47 -14.68 27.45 -17.06
C VAL A 47 -15.13 26.85 -15.72
N PHE A 48 -15.83 27.62 -14.89
CA PHE A 48 -16.33 27.15 -13.61
C PHE A 48 -17.35 26.01 -13.78
N LEU A 49 -18.28 26.13 -14.74
CA LEU A 49 -19.21 25.07 -15.09
C LEU A 49 -18.49 23.80 -15.55
N ALA A 50 -17.46 23.91 -16.39
CA ALA A 50 -16.66 22.77 -16.85
C ALA A 50 -15.91 22.07 -15.69
N VAL A 51 -15.34 22.84 -14.77
CA VAL A 51 -14.69 22.33 -13.56
C VAL A 51 -15.69 21.62 -12.64
N LEU A 52 -16.90 22.16 -12.52
CA LEU A 52 -17.96 21.58 -11.70
C LEU A 52 -18.51 20.29 -12.30
N LEU A 53 -18.66 20.23 -13.62
CA LEU A 53 -19.02 19.01 -14.36
C LEU A 53 -17.93 17.93 -14.26
N SER A 54 -16.66 18.30 -14.41
CA SER A 54 -15.55 17.35 -14.26
C SER A 54 -15.43 16.80 -12.83
N ALA A 55 -15.83 17.56 -11.81
CA ALA A 55 -15.90 17.06 -10.44
C ALA A 55 -16.95 15.94 -10.23
N ALA A 56 -18.01 15.90 -11.06
CA ALA A 56 -18.95 14.79 -11.07
C ALA A 56 -18.33 13.51 -11.65
N VAL A 57 -17.26 13.60 -12.44
CA VAL A 57 -16.55 12.46 -13.05
C VAL A 57 -15.35 12.02 -12.18
N VAL A 58 -14.52 12.97 -11.77
CA VAL A 58 -13.20 12.75 -11.13
C VAL A 58 -13.24 12.94 -9.61
N GLY A 59 -14.32 13.50 -9.07
CA GLY A 59 -14.45 13.81 -7.64
C GLY A 59 -13.95 15.22 -7.28
N ARG A 60 -13.55 15.43 -6.01
CA ARG A 60 -13.20 16.77 -5.46
C ARG A 60 -11.81 17.28 -5.86
N PHE A 61 -11.41 17.14 -7.12
CA PHE A 61 -10.07 17.53 -7.57
C PHE A 61 -9.84 19.05 -7.47
N PHE A 62 -10.86 19.86 -7.75
CA PHE A 62 -10.78 21.32 -7.72
C PHE A 62 -10.33 21.88 -6.37
N CYS A 63 -10.98 21.43 -5.28
CA CYS A 63 -10.65 21.85 -3.91
C CYS A 63 -9.22 21.43 -3.50
N ALA A 64 -8.62 20.48 -4.22
CA ALA A 64 -7.32 19.93 -3.88
C ALA A 64 -6.15 20.52 -4.64
N TRP A 65 -6.37 20.97 -5.88
CA TRP A 65 -5.31 21.35 -6.82
C TRP A 65 -5.48 22.73 -7.43
N LEU A 66 -6.72 23.18 -7.63
CA LEU A 66 -7.03 24.42 -8.32
C LEU A 66 -7.41 25.55 -7.35
N CYS A 67 -7.98 25.20 -6.20
CA CYS A 67 -8.40 26.19 -5.20
C CYS A 67 -7.18 26.78 -4.47
N PRO A 68 -6.92 28.10 -4.57
CA PRO A 68 -5.79 28.75 -3.90
C PRO A 68 -5.82 28.56 -2.39
N LEU A 69 -7.01 28.60 -1.78
CA LEU A 69 -7.19 28.37 -0.35
C LEU A 69 -6.86 26.91 0.03
N GLY A 70 -7.19 25.94 -0.81
CA GLY A 70 -6.85 24.54 -0.60
C GLY A 70 -5.34 24.28 -0.68
N VAL A 71 -4.66 24.95 -1.61
CA VAL A 71 -3.19 24.93 -1.73
C VAL A 71 -2.56 25.62 -0.52
N LEU A 72 -3.02 26.82 -0.15
CA LEU A 72 -2.54 27.57 1.01
C LEU A 72 -2.68 26.77 2.32
N GLN A 73 -3.83 26.14 2.56
CA GLN A 73 -4.02 25.26 3.72
C GLN A 73 -3.08 24.04 3.70
N SER A 74 -2.75 23.54 2.52
CA SER A 74 -1.80 22.42 2.37
C SER A 74 -0.37 22.87 2.69
N VAL A 75 0.01 24.07 2.25
CA VAL A 75 1.30 24.71 2.52
C VAL A 75 1.43 25.05 4.01
N CYS A 76 0.46 25.73 4.62
CA CYS A 76 0.51 26.09 6.04
C CYS A 76 0.62 24.85 6.94
N ASN A 77 -0.14 23.80 6.65
CA ASN A 77 -0.05 22.55 7.40
C ASN A 77 1.32 21.84 7.18
N ALA A 78 1.95 22.00 6.02
CA ALA A 78 3.31 21.51 5.80
C ALA A 78 4.35 22.30 6.62
N LEU A 79 4.16 23.61 6.78
CA LEU A 79 5.04 24.49 7.54
C LEU A 79 4.89 24.35 9.06
N THR A 80 3.67 24.21 9.58
CA THR A 80 3.40 24.22 11.03
C THR A 80 3.61 22.87 11.71
N HIS A 81 3.54 21.76 10.97
CA HIS A 81 3.64 20.39 11.52
C HIS A 81 4.66 19.51 10.77
N PRO A 82 5.96 19.85 10.75
CA PRO A 82 6.98 19.15 9.94
C PRO A 82 7.37 17.77 10.47
N LYS A 83 7.22 17.50 11.77
CA LYS A 83 7.72 16.27 12.43
C LYS A 83 6.66 15.23 12.80
N THR A 84 5.37 15.51 12.59
CA THR A 84 4.25 14.58 12.87
C THR A 84 3.73 13.95 11.57
N HIS A 85 4.60 13.20 10.89
CA HIS A 85 4.29 12.53 9.62
C HIS A 85 3.23 11.40 9.74
N ILE A 86 2.84 11.02 10.96
CA ILE A 86 1.95 9.87 11.24
C ILE A 86 0.45 10.22 11.19
N ARG A 87 0.03 11.49 11.08
CA ARG A 87 -1.40 11.87 11.19
C ARG A 87 -2.10 12.41 9.93
N ARG A 88 -1.52 12.30 8.74
CA ARG A 88 -2.09 12.95 7.54
C ARG A 88 -2.47 12.02 6.39
N VAL A 89 -3.32 11.01 6.63
CA VAL A 89 -4.15 10.42 5.55
C VAL A 89 -5.49 9.87 6.06
N CYS A 90 -6.25 10.67 6.82
CA CYS A 90 -7.69 10.47 6.93
C CYS A 90 -8.39 11.74 6.46
N THR A 91 -8.51 11.94 5.14
CA THR A 91 -9.44 12.95 4.58
C THR A 91 -10.89 12.45 4.53
N ARG A 92 -11.21 11.45 5.36
CA ARG A 92 -12.56 11.19 5.87
C ARG A 92 -12.52 10.29 7.11
N LEU A 93 -12.31 10.88 8.29
CA LEU A 93 -12.91 10.31 9.50
C LEU A 93 -14.44 10.33 9.33
N PRO A 94 -15.20 9.38 9.89
CA PRO A 94 -16.67 9.45 9.86
C PRO A 94 -17.10 10.80 10.45
N GLU A 95 -17.84 11.57 9.65
CA GLU A 95 -18.29 12.91 10.02
C GLU A 95 -19.18 12.84 11.27
N THR A 96 -18.78 13.55 12.32
CA THR A 96 -19.56 13.60 13.57
C THR A 96 -20.88 14.33 13.33
N LYS A 97 -21.91 14.04 14.14
CA LYS A 97 -23.24 14.66 14.02
C LYS A 97 -23.16 16.21 14.02
N ARG A 98 -22.29 16.76 14.88
CA ARG A 98 -22.04 18.21 14.99
C ARG A 98 -21.43 18.81 13.72
N GLN A 99 -20.42 18.15 13.14
CA GLN A 99 -19.78 18.61 11.89
C GLN A 99 -20.77 18.63 10.72
N ARG A 100 -21.65 17.61 10.65
CA ARG A 100 -22.69 17.53 9.63
C ARG A 100 -23.69 18.67 9.74
N ILE A 101 -24.12 19.01 10.95
CA ILE A 101 -25.04 20.13 11.20
C ILE A 101 -24.40 21.42 10.68
N VAL A 102 -23.18 21.75 11.13
CA VAL A 102 -22.48 22.97 10.72
C VAL A 102 -22.35 23.07 9.19
N ARG A 103 -21.89 22.00 8.54
CA ARG A 103 -21.69 21.99 7.08
C ARG A 103 -22.98 22.24 6.32
N TRP A 104 -24.08 21.60 6.72
CA TRP A 104 -25.37 21.74 6.04
C TRP A 104 -26.07 23.06 6.39
N SER A 105 -25.91 23.59 7.60
CA SER A 105 -26.42 24.91 7.98
C SER A 105 -25.75 26.03 7.18
N VAL A 106 -24.42 26.00 7.03
CA VAL A 106 -23.70 27.00 6.22
C VAL A 106 -24.07 26.89 4.74
N PHE A 107 -24.23 25.67 4.23
CA PHE A 107 -24.69 25.46 2.86
C PHE A 107 -26.12 25.98 2.64
N ALA A 108 -27.05 25.69 3.56
CA ALA A 108 -28.42 26.18 3.48
C ALA A 108 -28.50 27.72 3.55
N LEU A 109 -27.75 28.33 4.47
CA LEU A 109 -27.66 29.79 4.57
C LEU A 109 -27.15 30.43 3.28
N ALA A 110 -26.11 29.84 2.67
CA ALA A 110 -25.58 30.31 1.39
C ALA A 110 -26.65 30.24 0.29
N VAL A 111 -27.44 29.16 0.23
CA VAL A 111 -28.53 29.02 -0.74
C VAL A 111 -29.62 30.09 -0.54
N VAL A 112 -30.02 30.34 0.71
CA VAL A 112 -31.05 31.34 1.04
C VAL A 112 -30.60 32.76 0.67
N LEU A 113 -29.39 33.16 1.04
CA LEU A 113 -28.84 34.49 0.71
C LEU A 113 -28.79 34.75 -0.79
N ILE A 114 -28.58 33.71 -1.60
CA ILE A 114 -28.55 33.82 -3.05
C ILE A 114 -29.97 33.91 -3.61
N ALA A 115 -30.90 33.10 -3.08
CA ALA A 115 -32.30 33.09 -3.51
C ALA A 115 -33.03 34.41 -3.21
N THR A 116 -32.70 35.08 -2.11
CA THR A 116 -33.32 36.35 -1.70
C THR A 116 -32.72 37.59 -2.36
N GLY A 117 -31.80 37.42 -3.33
CA GLY A 117 -31.18 38.55 -4.04
C GLY A 117 -30.02 39.23 -3.29
N PHE A 118 -29.69 38.78 -2.07
CA PHE A 118 -28.49 39.19 -1.33
C PHE A 118 -27.21 38.47 -1.80
N GLY A 119 -27.20 37.97 -3.04
CA GLY A 119 -26.09 37.22 -3.63
C GLY A 119 -24.75 37.98 -3.67
N GLY A 120 -24.77 39.31 -3.61
CA GLY A 120 -23.57 40.13 -3.46
C GLY A 120 -22.83 39.91 -2.13
N ILE A 121 -23.57 39.60 -1.05
CA ILE A 121 -22.99 39.15 0.23
C ILE A 121 -22.41 37.73 0.06
N GLY A 122 -23.09 36.87 -0.71
CA GLY A 122 -22.58 35.55 -1.10
C GLY A 122 -21.24 35.62 -1.83
N TRP A 123 -21.09 36.52 -2.81
CA TRP A 123 -19.83 36.81 -3.49
C TRP A 123 -18.77 37.27 -2.49
N ALA A 124 -19.11 38.19 -1.59
CA ALA A 124 -18.20 38.69 -0.55
C ALA A 124 -17.74 37.63 0.45
N LEU A 125 -18.51 36.56 0.64
CA LEU A 125 -18.19 35.43 1.51
C LEU A 125 -17.53 34.26 0.78
N THR A 126 -17.36 34.33 -0.55
CA THR A 126 -16.65 33.27 -1.26
C THR A 126 -15.17 33.27 -0.88
N PRO A 127 -14.57 32.09 -0.65
CA PRO A 127 -13.15 31.98 -0.31
C PRO A 127 -12.21 32.56 -1.38
N TYR A 128 -12.68 32.70 -2.62
CA TYR A 128 -11.92 33.34 -3.69
C TYR A 128 -12.00 34.87 -3.61
N SER A 129 -13.18 35.47 -3.42
CA SER A 129 -13.27 36.93 -3.31
C SER A 129 -12.62 37.43 -2.01
N LEU A 130 -12.69 36.67 -0.92
CA LEU A 130 -11.99 36.97 0.33
C LEU A 130 -10.47 36.94 0.16
N MET A 131 -9.94 35.97 -0.59
CA MET A 131 -8.51 35.91 -0.92
C MET A 131 -8.10 37.05 -1.86
N GLY A 132 -8.88 37.33 -2.91
CA GLY A 132 -8.63 38.44 -3.82
C GLY A 132 -8.66 39.79 -3.09
N LYS A 133 -9.62 40.00 -2.18
CA LYS A 133 -9.71 41.18 -1.33
C LYS A 133 -8.58 41.27 -0.31
N ALA A 134 -8.11 40.13 0.22
CA ALA A 134 -6.94 40.08 1.10
C ALA A 134 -5.65 40.45 0.35
N LEU A 135 -5.49 40.01 -0.90
CA LEU A 135 -4.36 40.38 -1.77
C LEU A 135 -4.37 41.86 -2.18
N ILE A 136 -5.56 42.47 -2.24
CA ILE A 136 -5.76 43.89 -2.59
C ILE A 136 -5.81 44.79 -1.32
N GLY A 137 -5.57 44.24 -0.12
CA GLY A 137 -5.42 45.03 1.11
C GLY A 137 -6.72 45.42 1.85
N PHE A 138 -7.84 44.75 1.59
CA PHE A 138 -9.12 45.02 2.27
C PHE A 138 -9.14 44.42 3.69
N GLY A 139 -9.25 45.26 4.74
CA GLY A 139 -9.13 44.87 6.16
C GLY A 139 -9.98 43.67 6.61
N PRO A 140 -11.27 43.57 6.26
CA PRO A 140 -12.10 42.41 6.59
C PRO A 140 -11.62 41.09 5.94
N GLY A 141 -11.05 41.18 4.73
CA GLY A 141 -10.53 40.02 4.00
C GLY A 141 -9.24 39.48 4.63
N LEU A 142 -8.38 40.37 5.12
CA LEU A 142 -7.14 40.02 5.81
C LEU A 142 -7.43 39.31 7.15
N ALA A 143 -8.39 39.81 7.93
CA ALA A 143 -8.79 39.21 9.22
C ALA A 143 -9.36 37.80 9.03
N LEU A 144 -10.16 37.58 7.98
CA LEU A 144 -10.74 36.28 7.69
C LEU A 144 -9.71 35.30 7.11
N ALA A 145 -8.83 35.77 6.22
CA ALA A 145 -7.70 34.96 5.75
C ALA A 145 -6.77 34.57 6.91
N ALA A 146 -6.45 35.49 7.81
CA ALA A 146 -5.70 35.23 9.03
C ALA A 146 -6.42 34.23 9.94
N GLY A 147 -7.73 34.35 10.15
CA GLY A 147 -8.52 33.38 10.92
C GLY A 147 -8.52 31.98 10.32
N VAL A 148 -8.64 31.85 8.99
CA VAL A 148 -8.56 30.56 8.29
C VAL A 148 -7.15 29.98 8.36
N LEU A 149 -6.12 30.81 8.29
CA LEU A 149 -4.71 30.41 8.46
C LEU A 149 -4.42 29.95 9.88
N VAL A 150 -4.90 30.66 10.90
CA VAL A 150 -4.78 30.28 12.32
C VAL A 150 -5.49 28.95 12.58
N LEU A 151 -6.70 28.75 12.06
CA LEU A 151 -7.40 27.47 12.18
C LEU A 151 -6.67 26.34 11.45
N ALA A 152 -6.14 26.59 10.24
CA ALA A 152 -5.35 25.61 9.48
C ALA A 152 -3.99 25.31 10.12
N ALA A 153 -3.42 26.26 10.88
CA ALA A 153 -2.19 26.09 11.64
C ALA A 153 -2.43 25.32 12.96
N ALA A 154 -3.53 25.61 13.66
CA ALA A 154 -3.88 25.04 14.95
C ALA A 154 -4.41 23.59 14.86
N THR A 155 -4.82 23.12 13.67
CA THR A 155 -5.49 21.81 13.52
C THR A 155 -5.00 21.03 12.29
N SER A 156 -4.96 19.70 12.41
CA SER A 156 -4.46 18.83 11.34
C SER A 156 -5.50 18.65 10.20
N GLY A 157 -5.38 19.38 9.08
CA GLY A 157 -6.07 19.04 7.82
C GLY A 157 -6.77 20.19 7.08
N ARG A 158 -7.56 19.84 6.05
CA ARG A 158 -8.35 20.79 5.20
C ARG A 158 -9.75 21.05 5.78
N ILE A 159 -9.80 21.53 7.03
CA ILE A 159 -11.05 21.65 7.81
C ILE A 159 -12.04 22.62 7.17
N TRP A 160 -11.59 23.76 6.68
CA TRP A 160 -12.45 24.72 5.98
C TRP A 160 -13.18 24.08 4.79
N CYS A 161 -12.42 23.45 3.89
CA CYS A 161 -12.96 22.80 2.70
C CYS A 161 -13.90 21.63 3.03
N ASN A 162 -13.74 20.99 4.19
CA ASN A 162 -14.52 19.82 4.58
C ASN A 162 -15.76 20.14 5.44
N TRP A 163 -15.73 21.20 6.26
CA TRP A 163 -16.74 21.47 7.29
C TRP A 163 -17.52 22.77 7.10
N VAL A 164 -16.92 23.78 6.44
CA VAL A 164 -17.49 25.14 6.39
C VAL A 164 -17.78 25.58 4.95
N CYS A 165 -16.90 25.24 4.00
CA CYS A 165 -16.98 25.73 2.64
C CYS A 165 -18.24 25.22 1.91
N PRO A 166 -19.18 26.10 1.49
CA PRO A 166 -20.39 25.68 0.79
C PRO A 166 -20.09 25.10 -0.60
N ALA A 167 -19.05 25.61 -1.28
CA ALA A 167 -18.57 25.04 -2.54
C ALA A 167 -18.00 23.63 -2.34
N GLY A 168 -17.25 23.41 -1.25
CA GLY A 168 -16.81 22.07 -0.83
C GLY A 168 -18.01 21.13 -0.72
N THR A 169 -19.00 21.47 0.11
CA THR A 169 -20.23 20.68 0.29
C THR A 169 -20.94 20.35 -1.03
N LEU A 170 -21.00 21.29 -1.97
CA LEU A 170 -21.54 21.03 -3.30
C LEU A 170 -20.73 19.99 -4.07
N PHE A 171 -19.40 20.15 -4.15
CA PHE A 171 -18.53 19.16 -4.78
C PHE A 171 -18.67 17.78 -4.12
N ASP A 172 -18.97 17.70 -2.83
CA ASP A 172 -19.25 16.46 -2.10
C ASP A 172 -20.54 15.79 -2.57
N VAL A 173 -21.55 16.60 -2.87
CA VAL A 173 -22.86 16.18 -3.38
C VAL A 173 -22.76 15.69 -4.83
N LEU A 174 -22.01 16.41 -5.66
CA LEU A 174 -21.80 16.06 -7.07
C LEU A 174 -20.93 14.80 -7.19
N ALA A 175 -19.89 14.70 -6.37
CA ALA A 175 -19.00 13.54 -6.35
C ALA A 175 -19.62 12.27 -5.71
N ARG A 176 -20.88 12.28 -5.22
CA ARG A 176 -21.50 11.08 -4.60
C ARG A 176 -21.70 9.93 -5.58
N LYS A 177 -22.03 10.25 -6.84
CA LYS A 177 -22.28 9.30 -7.92
C LYS A 177 -21.16 9.30 -8.96
N ALA A 178 -19.98 9.84 -8.62
CA ALA A 178 -18.85 9.84 -9.52
C ALA A 178 -18.51 8.42 -9.96
N ARG A 179 -18.14 8.26 -11.24
CA ARG A 179 -17.77 6.96 -11.82
C ARG A 179 -16.59 6.31 -11.08
N PHE A 180 -15.79 7.14 -10.40
CA PHE A 180 -14.73 6.74 -9.49
C PHE A 180 -14.98 7.33 -8.09
N PRO A 181 -15.90 6.75 -7.29
CA PRO A 181 -16.22 7.32 -6.01
C PRO A 181 -15.10 7.03 -5.00
N ASN A 182 -14.47 8.08 -4.46
CA ASN A 182 -13.64 8.01 -3.24
C ASN A 182 -14.52 7.83 -1.99
N ARG A 183 -15.40 6.83 -1.97
CA ARG A 183 -16.24 6.49 -0.81
C ARG A 183 -15.86 5.11 -0.30
N ILE A 184 -15.38 5.10 0.95
CA ILE A 184 -15.35 3.89 1.78
C ILE A 184 -16.73 3.80 2.43
N ASN A 185 -17.50 2.73 2.17
CA ASN A 185 -18.76 2.49 2.85
C ASN A 185 -18.48 1.70 4.13
N MET A 186 -18.46 2.37 5.29
CA MET A 186 -18.20 1.78 6.61
C MET A 186 -19.48 1.29 7.32
N LYS A 187 -20.63 1.29 6.63
CA LYS A 187 -21.93 1.35 7.32
C LYS A 187 -22.42 0.06 7.95
N ASP A 188 -21.97 -1.12 7.51
CA ASP A 188 -22.48 -2.38 8.06
C ASP A 188 -21.32 -3.16 8.69
N GLY A 189 -21.13 -2.99 10.02
CA GLY A 189 -20.25 -3.85 10.84
C GLY A 189 -18.87 -3.32 11.26
N CYS A 190 -18.60 -2.01 11.18
CA CYS A 190 -17.31 -1.47 11.65
C CYS A 190 -17.31 -1.24 13.18
N VAL A 191 -16.66 -2.14 13.93
CA VAL A 191 -16.49 -2.06 15.40
C VAL A 191 -15.14 -1.47 15.83
N ASN A 192 -14.48 -0.71 14.95
CA ASN A 192 -13.23 0.01 15.26
C ASN A 192 -12.07 -0.89 15.77
N CYS A 193 -12.03 -2.15 15.33
CA CYS A 193 -11.11 -3.18 15.82
C CYS A 193 -9.74 -3.24 15.10
N ARG A 194 -9.46 -2.31 14.17
CA ARG A 194 -8.22 -2.20 13.37
C ARG A 194 -7.83 -3.42 12.51
N LYS A 195 -8.66 -4.46 12.41
CA LYS A 195 -8.40 -5.66 11.57
C LYS A 195 -8.25 -5.37 10.07
N CYS A 196 -8.82 -4.27 9.56
CA CYS A 196 -8.64 -3.84 8.16
C CYS A 196 -7.18 -3.46 7.82
N PHE A 197 -6.31 -3.29 8.82
CA PHE A 197 -4.86 -3.12 8.62
C PHE A 197 -4.10 -4.45 8.44
N ALA A 198 -4.72 -5.59 8.74
CA ALA A 198 -4.06 -6.89 8.81
C ALA A 198 -4.74 -8.04 8.03
N ALA A 199 -5.96 -7.87 7.51
CA ALA A 199 -6.69 -8.94 6.82
C ALA A 199 -6.45 -8.94 5.30
N GLN A 200 -6.11 -10.12 4.76
CA GLN A 200 -6.16 -10.45 3.33
C GLN A 200 -7.54 -10.10 2.75
N ALA A 201 -7.60 -9.65 1.50
CA ALA A 201 -8.88 -9.53 0.80
C ALA A 201 -9.49 -10.94 0.62
N PRO A 202 -10.81 -11.11 0.77
CA PRO A 202 -11.46 -12.38 0.44
C PRO A 202 -11.19 -12.69 -1.04
N SER A 203 -10.84 -13.96 -1.32
CA SER A 203 -10.57 -14.44 -2.67
C SER A 203 -11.80 -14.24 -3.56
N ALA A 204 -11.74 -13.28 -4.48
CA ALA A 204 -12.62 -13.30 -5.64
C ALA A 204 -12.14 -14.43 -6.55
N LYS A 205 -12.99 -15.43 -6.79
CA LYS A 205 -12.72 -16.51 -7.75
C LYS A 205 -12.30 -15.91 -9.10
N PRO A 206 -11.30 -16.49 -9.80
CA PRO A 206 -10.96 -16.06 -11.14
C PRO A 206 -12.12 -16.43 -12.07
N THR A 207 -12.84 -15.45 -12.58
CA THR A 207 -13.68 -15.66 -13.77
C THR A 207 -12.75 -15.76 -14.97
N THR A 208 -12.60 -16.98 -15.45
CA THR A 208 -12.23 -17.27 -16.83
C THR A 208 -13.15 -16.47 -17.75
N ASP A 209 -12.57 -15.68 -18.64
CA ASP A 209 -12.71 -15.89 -20.09
C ASP A 209 -11.96 -14.80 -20.85
N GLY A 210 -11.23 -15.26 -21.86
CA GLY A 210 -10.34 -14.45 -22.68
C GLY A 210 -11.02 -13.78 -23.87
N LYS A 211 -10.13 -13.17 -24.67
CA LYS A 211 -10.30 -12.55 -25.99
C LYS A 211 -10.81 -11.10 -25.98
N GLY A 212 -10.01 -10.23 -26.59
CA GLY A 212 -10.39 -8.84 -26.86
C GLY A 212 -9.21 -7.89 -27.02
N GLY A 213 -8.21 -8.23 -27.85
CA GLY A 213 -7.42 -7.19 -28.50
C GLY A 213 -8.25 -6.61 -29.64
N ALA A 214 -8.46 -5.29 -29.67
CA ALA A 214 -8.79 -4.56 -30.89
C ALA A 214 -8.62 -3.03 -30.68
N ASN A 215 -7.67 -2.49 -31.42
CA ASN A 215 -7.68 -1.22 -32.16
C ASN A 215 -8.18 0.07 -31.50
N VAL A 216 -7.19 0.88 -31.12
CA VAL A 216 -7.23 2.34 -31.13
C VAL A 216 -7.72 2.82 -32.50
N THR A 217 -8.81 3.58 -32.53
CA THR A 217 -9.32 4.19 -33.76
C THR A 217 -8.85 5.63 -33.89
N ARG A 218 -8.60 5.99 -35.14
CA ARG A 218 -8.02 7.21 -35.75
C ARG A 218 -8.69 8.56 -35.39
N ARG A 219 -9.48 8.62 -34.31
CA ARG A 219 -10.21 9.82 -33.83
C ARG A 219 -9.69 10.35 -32.49
N GLU A 220 -8.83 9.62 -31.79
CA GLU A 220 -8.16 10.08 -30.56
C GLU A 220 -6.84 10.84 -30.83
N THR A 221 -6.39 10.90 -32.09
CA THR A 221 -5.15 11.60 -32.50
C THR A 221 -5.30 13.11 -32.69
N LEU A 222 -6.51 13.68 -32.60
CA LEU A 222 -6.73 15.12 -32.85
C LEU A 222 -7.06 15.95 -31.59
N SER A 223 -7.24 15.33 -30.44
CA SER A 223 -7.47 16.05 -29.17
C SER A 223 -6.20 16.25 -28.34
N GLY A 224 -5.05 15.72 -28.78
CA GLY A 224 -3.76 15.78 -28.09
C GLY A 224 -2.74 16.77 -28.64
N ILE A 225 -3.01 17.41 -29.79
CA ILE A 225 -2.01 18.21 -30.52
C ILE A 225 -1.91 19.68 -30.02
N GLY A 226 -2.86 20.15 -29.21
CA GLY A 226 -2.90 21.57 -28.82
C GLY A 226 -2.06 21.99 -27.59
N LEU A 227 -1.52 21.06 -26.79
CA LEU A 227 -0.94 21.44 -25.48
C LEU A 227 0.37 20.74 -25.10
N PHE A 228 0.99 19.98 -26.01
CA PHE A 228 2.28 19.31 -25.75
C PHE A 228 3.42 19.70 -26.70
N ALA A 229 3.19 20.55 -27.70
CA ALA A 229 4.23 21.04 -28.60
C ALA A 229 5.28 21.94 -27.93
N ALA A 230 5.05 22.41 -26.70
CA ALA A 230 6.00 23.23 -25.95
C ALA A 230 6.98 22.43 -25.07
N ALA A 231 6.81 21.11 -24.93
CA ALA A 231 7.58 20.29 -23.99
C ALA A 231 8.66 19.41 -24.62
N GLU A 232 8.75 19.32 -25.96
CA GLU A 232 9.81 18.59 -26.67
C GLU A 232 11.04 19.44 -27.01
N LEU A 233 11.07 20.72 -26.61
CA LEU A 233 12.25 21.57 -26.72
C LEU A 233 13.13 21.55 -25.45
N ALA A 234 13.17 20.43 -24.72
CA ALA A 234 14.03 20.25 -23.56
C ALA A 234 15.19 19.29 -23.89
N GLU A 235 16.36 19.90 -24.11
CA GLU A 235 17.72 19.37 -23.94
C GLU A 235 18.07 18.07 -24.67
N LYS A 236 18.42 18.20 -25.96
CA LYS A 236 19.47 17.36 -26.54
C LYS A 236 20.81 17.88 -26.02
N THR A 237 21.28 17.38 -24.88
CA THR A 237 22.68 17.55 -24.50
C THR A 237 23.54 16.73 -25.48
N VAL A 238 24.24 17.45 -26.36
CA VAL A 238 25.25 16.90 -27.25
C VAL A 238 26.53 16.81 -26.42
N ASP A 239 26.79 15.64 -25.83
CA ASP A 239 28.12 15.33 -25.33
C ASP A 239 28.97 14.90 -26.53
N GLY A 240 30.00 15.69 -26.85
CA GLY A 240 31.17 15.34 -27.65
C GLY A 240 30.90 14.42 -28.84
N GLY A 241 30.64 15.02 -30.00
CA GLY A 241 30.16 14.31 -31.19
C GLY A 241 30.91 13.03 -31.53
N TYR A 242 30.21 11.89 -31.43
CA TYR A 242 30.19 10.78 -32.37
C TYR A 242 28.95 9.93 -32.02
N ALA A 243 27.94 9.96 -32.91
CA ALA A 243 26.64 9.27 -32.85
C ALA A 243 25.56 9.81 -31.86
N PRO A 244 24.29 9.91 -32.30
CA PRO A 244 23.17 10.24 -31.42
C PRO A 244 22.95 9.12 -30.40
N VAL A 245 23.10 9.43 -29.11
CA VAL A 245 22.77 8.49 -28.02
C VAL A 245 21.25 8.30 -28.00
N SER A 246 20.77 7.23 -28.65
CA SER A 246 19.38 6.81 -28.51
C SER A 246 19.21 6.13 -27.14
N LEU A 247 18.36 6.73 -26.29
CA LEU A 247 17.91 6.05 -25.08
C LEU A 247 17.23 4.73 -25.47
N PRO A 248 17.43 3.64 -24.71
CA PRO A 248 16.73 2.40 -24.98
C PRO A 248 15.21 2.63 -24.96
N GLY A 249 14.46 1.88 -25.78
CA GLY A 249 12.99 1.91 -25.75
C GLY A 249 12.43 1.39 -24.43
N VAL A 250 11.19 1.75 -24.10
CA VAL A 250 10.50 1.22 -22.91
C VAL A 250 10.02 -0.20 -23.20
N PRO A 251 10.51 -1.25 -22.50
CA PRO A 251 10.00 -2.59 -22.69
C PRO A 251 8.55 -2.67 -22.21
N LYS A 252 7.66 -3.29 -22.99
CA LYS A 252 6.31 -3.62 -22.51
C LYS A 252 6.43 -4.66 -21.39
N ARG A 253 5.97 -4.31 -20.20
CA ARG A 253 5.99 -5.18 -19.02
C ARG A 253 4.60 -5.75 -18.75
N PRO A 254 4.48 -7.02 -18.35
CA PRO A 254 3.19 -7.57 -17.92
C PRO A 254 2.63 -6.86 -16.67
N ALA A 255 3.53 -6.39 -15.79
CA ALA A 255 3.20 -5.64 -14.58
C ALA A 255 4.24 -4.56 -14.32
N GLU A 256 3.78 -3.32 -14.17
CA GLU A 256 4.62 -2.14 -13.92
C GLU A 256 5.30 -2.21 -12.55
N VAL A 257 6.54 -1.77 -12.43
CA VAL A 257 7.22 -1.80 -11.12
C VAL A 257 6.75 -0.61 -10.28
N LEU A 258 6.23 -0.88 -9.09
CA LEU A 258 5.84 0.17 -8.14
C LEU A 258 7.03 0.61 -7.27
N PRO A 259 7.06 1.87 -6.79
CA PRO A 259 8.13 2.37 -5.92
C PRO A 259 8.18 1.60 -4.59
N PRO A 260 9.34 1.54 -3.90
CA PRO A 260 9.46 0.78 -2.66
C PRO A 260 8.52 1.33 -1.57
N GLY A 261 7.93 0.43 -0.79
CA GLY A 261 6.94 0.78 0.23
C GLY A 261 5.53 0.99 -0.34
N SER A 262 5.28 0.61 -1.59
CA SER A 262 3.93 0.67 -2.15
C SER A 262 2.99 -0.30 -1.44
N VAL A 263 1.76 0.16 -1.21
CA VAL A 263 0.66 -0.77 -0.95
C VAL A 263 0.42 -1.67 -2.17
N GLU A 264 -0.48 -2.65 -2.05
CA GLU A 264 -0.86 -3.51 -3.17
C GLU A 264 -1.34 -2.70 -4.37
N ARG A 265 -1.01 -3.15 -5.59
CA ARG A 265 -1.29 -2.42 -6.83
C ARG A 265 -2.74 -1.92 -6.98
N PRO A 266 -3.80 -2.71 -6.71
CA PRO A 266 -5.18 -2.22 -6.85
C PRO A 266 -5.49 -1.09 -5.87
N LEU A 267 -4.94 -1.16 -4.65
CA LEU A 267 -5.09 -0.12 -3.64
C LEU A 267 -4.20 1.09 -3.95
N PHE A 268 -2.99 0.87 -4.46
CA PHE A 268 -2.06 1.90 -4.89
C PHE A 268 -2.69 2.80 -5.95
N ASN A 269 -3.30 2.20 -6.97
CA ASN A 269 -3.96 2.92 -8.06
C ASN A 269 -5.14 3.77 -7.58
N ARG A 270 -5.72 3.46 -6.41
CA ARG A 270 -6.83 4.22 -5.81
C ARG A 270 -6.35 5.31 -4.86
N LEU A 271 -5.30 5.03 -4.08
CA LEU A 271 -4.75 5.98 -3.12
C LEU A 271 -3.86 7.03 -3.80
N CYS A 272 -3.14 6.66 -4.86
CA CYS A 272 -2.24 7.57 -5.53
C CYS A 272 -3.02 8.67 -6.25
N VAL A 273 -2.89 9.89 -5.75
CA VAL A 273 -3.52 11.09 -6.33
C VAL A 273 -2.70 11.73 -7.47
N GLY A 274 -1.60 11.08 -7.90
CA GLY A 274 -0.77 11.57 -8.99
C GLY A 274 0.02 12.84 -8.68
N CYS A 275 0.37 13.10 -7.41
CA CYS A 275 0.93 14.39 -7.00
C CYS A 275 2.38 14.69 -7.42
N GLY A 276 3.11 13.71 -7.96
CA GLY A 276 4.52 13.89 -8.36
C GLY A 276 5.55 14.03 -7.24
N ALA A 277 5.16 14.15 -5.96
CA ALA A 277 6.09 14.36 -4.84
C ALA A 277 7.17 13.26 -4.75
N CYS A 278 6.79 12.00 -4.95
CA CYS A 278 7.72 10.88 -4.96
C CYS A 278 8.69 10.88 -6.17
N VAL A 279 8.28 11.44 -7.31
CA VAL A 279 9.12 11.59 -8.51
C VAL A 279 10.22 12.62 -8.22
N ALA A 280 9.84 13.79 -7.70
CA ALA A 280 10.78 14.85 -7.33
C ALA A 280 11.75 14.42 -6.21
N ALA A 281 11.26 13.66 -5.23
CA ALA A 281 12.08 13.20 -4.11
C ALA A 281 13.06 12.06 -4.46
N CYS A 282 13.00 11.51 -5.68
CA CYS A 282 13.77 10.31 -6.06
C CYS A 282 15.26 10.65 -6.35
N PRO A 283 16.22 10.25 -5.47
CA PRO A 283 17.63 10.52 -5.72
C PRO A 283 18.20 9.68 -6.87
N GLY A 284 17.55 8.55 -7.17
CA GLY A 284 17.93 7.67 -8.28
C GLY A 284 17.38 8.08 -9.63
N LYS A 285 16.54 9.15 -9.69
CA LYS A 285 15.86 9.64 -10.90
C LYS A 285 15.19 8.53 -11.74
N CYS A 286 14.74 7.47 -11.06
CA CYS A 286 14.17 6.28 -11.71
C CYS A 286 12.63 6.27 -11.69
N LEU A 287 12.01 7.39 -11.31
CA LEU A 287 10.55 7.55 -11.31
C LEU A 287 10.18 8.59 -12.36
N ALA A 288 9.07 8.34 -13.04
CA ALA A 288 8.45 9.26 -13.98
C ALA A 288 6.93 9.24 -13.79
N PRO A 289 6.22 10.34 -14.08
CA PRO A 289 4.75 10.31 -14.12
C PRO A 289 4.30 9.45 -15.30
N SER A 290 3.31 8.59 -15.07
CA SER A 290 2.71 7.79 -16.13
C SER A 290 1.84 8.68 -17.01
N THR A 291 1.95 8.50 -18.32
CA THR A 291 1.17 9.20 -19.35
C THR A 291 -0.07 8.41 -19.78
N SER A 292 -0.24 7.18 -19.28
CA SER A 292 -1.40 6.34 -19.60
C SER A 292 -2.67 6.91 -18.96
N LEU A 293 -3.77 6.97 -19.73
CA LEU A 293 -5.06 7.50 -19.27
C LEU A 293 -5.58 6.86 -17.97
N ARG A 294 -5.27 5.57 -17.74
CA ARG A 294 -5.74 4.83 -16.55
C ARG A 294 -4.94 5.10 -15.29
N THR A 295 -3.67 5.47 -15.43
CA THR A 295 -2.71 5.69 -14.34
C THR A 295 -2.10 7.08 -14.41
N PHE A 296 -2.80 8.02 -15.05
CA PHE A 296 -2.26 9.32 -15.41
C PHE A 296 -1.72 10.06 -14.18
N GLY A 297 -0.46 10.51 -14.27
CA GLY A 297 0.25 11.19 -13.19
C GLY A 297 0.72 10.29 -12.04
N GLN A 298 0.34 9.01 -12.00
CA GLN A 298 0.86 8.05 -11.01
C GLN A 298 2.34 7.75 -11.30
N PRO A 299 3.16 7.52 -10.27
CA PRO A 299 4.58 7.27 -10.47
C PRO A 299 4.79 5.88 -11.07
N GLN A 300 5.57 5.83 -12.14
CA GLN A 300 6.02 4.62 -12.80
C GLN A 300 7.55 4.57 -12.76
N MET A 301 8.12 3.39 -12.58
CA MET A 301 9.57 3.21 -12.59
C MET A 301 10.08 3.22 -14.04
N ASP A 302 10.93 4.19 -14.38
CA ASP A 302 11.62 4.26 -15.66
C ASP A 302 13.12 4.04 -15.44
N PHE A 303 13.59 2.83 -15.77
CA PHE A 303 14.97 2.44 -15.54
C PHE A 303 15.95 2.93 -16.60
N ARG A 304 15.49 3.66 -17.62
CA ARG A 304 16.38 4.28 -18.62
C ARG A 304 17.08 5.50 -18.04
N ARG A 305 16.38 6.24 -17.18
CA ARG A 305 16.85 7.47 -16.54
C ARG A 305 17.72 7.21 -15.31
N GLY A 306 17.56 6.06 -14.68
CA GLY A 306 18.29 5.68 -13.48
C GLY A 306 17.77 4.40 -12.85
N HIS A 307 18.13 4.12 -11.60
CA HIS A 307 17.66 2.92 -10.90
C HIS A 307 17.44 3.18 -9.41
N CYS A 308 16.74 2.25 -8.76
CA CYS A 308 16.44 2.37 -7.34
C CYS A 308 17.69 2.05 -6.50
N ARG A 309 18.25 3.07 -5.84
CA ARG A 309 19.48 2.94 -5.03
C ARG A 309 19.22 2.23 -3.71
N LEU A 310 20.08 1.28 -3.35
CA LEU A 310 20.02 0.55 -2.07
C LEU A 310 20.22 1.47 -0.85
N ALA A 311 21.11 2.45 -0.95
CA ALA A 311 21.37 3.39 0.15
C ALA A 311 20.23 4.40 0.39
N CYS A 312 19.15 4.36 -0.40
CA CYS A 312 18.04 5.30 -0.26
C CYS A 312 17.16 4.94 0.95
N PRO A 313 16.91 5.87 1.91
CA PRO A 313 16.05 5.64 3.06
C PRO A 313 14.55 5.76 2.70
N GLN A 314 14.15 5.18 1.57
CA GLN A 314 12.76 5.21 1.08
C GLN A 314 12.18 6.64 0.92
N ARG A 315 12.95 7.59 0.38
CA ARG A 315 12.52 9.00 0.19
C ARG A 315 11.20 9.16 -0.56
N CYS A 316 10.94 8.31 -1.55
CA CYS A 316 9.67 8.30 -2.28
C CYS A 316 8.46 7.98 -1.38
N ALA A 317 8.65 7.10 -0.41
CA ALA A 317 7.63 6.73 0.55
C ALA A 317 7.44 7.81 1.62
N ALA A 318 8.53 8.39 2.12
CA ALA A 318 8.49 9.53 3.03
C ALA A 318 7.77 10.74 2.42
N ALA A 319 7.98 10.99 1.13
CA ALA A 319 7.35 12.10 0.40
C ALA A 319 5.87 11.87 0.04
N CYS A 320 5.27 10.71 0.33
CA CYS A 320 3.92 10.39 -0.13
C CYS A 320 2.82 10.94 0.81
N PRO A 321 2.07 11.99 0.41
CA PRO A 321 1.02 12.55 1.27
C PRO A 321 -0.29 11.73 1.23
N ALA A 322 -0.42 10.80 0.28
CA ALA A 322 -1.64 10.04 0.07
C ALA A 322 -1.62 8.65 0.71
N GLY A 323 -0.50 8.26 1.33
CA GLY A 323 -0.31 6.95 1.93
C GLY A 323 -0.33 5.77 0.94
N ALA A 324 -0.22 6.06 -0.36
CA ALA A 324 -0.04 5.06 -1.42
C ALA A 324 1.34 4.39 -1.34
N LEU A 325 2.34 5.14 -0.90
CA LEU A 325 3.65 4.65 -0.48
C LEU A 325 3.79 4.89 1.03
N ARG A 326 4.42 3.96 1.74
CA ARG A 326 4.60 4.01 3.20
C ARG A 326 6.04 3.69 3.55
N VAL A 327 6.61 4.46 4.48
CA VAL A 327 7.94 4.16 5.03
C VAL A 327 7.80 2.88 5.85
N LEU A 328 8.60 1.89 5.52
CA LEU A 328 8.69 0.65 6.28
C LEU A 328 9.78 0.81 7.34
N GLU A 329 9.38 1.17 8.56
CA GLU A 329 10.29 1.37 9.70
C GLU A 329 11.07 0.09 10.01
N GLY A 330 12.38 0.23 10.23
CA GLY A 330 13.27 -0.91 10.49
C GLY A 330 13.48 -1.86 9.30
N VAL A 331 12.94 -1.56 8.10
CA VAL A 331 13.24 -2.34 6.88
C VAL A 331 14.27 -1.61 6.02
N PRO A 332 15.49 -2.13 5.86
CA PRO A 332 16.44 -1.55 4.91
C PRO A 332 15.97 -1.84 3.47
N ARG A 333 16.36 -0.99 2.53
CA ARG A 333 15.92 -1.11 1.12
C ARG A 333 16.28 -2.46 0.49
N ARG A 334 17.38 -3.09 0.89
CA ARG A 334 17.80 -4.41 0.38
C ARG A 334 16.80 -5.54 0.67
N ASP A 335 15.90 -5.34 1.63
CA ASP A 335 14.92 -6.34 2.05
C ASP A 335 13.55 -6.11 1.40
N ILE A 336 13.41 -5.07 0.56
CA ILE A 336 12.16 -4.70 -0.11
C ILE A 336 12.20 -5.17 -1.56
N HIS A 337 11.46 -6.23 -1.87
CA HIS A 337 11.39 -6.81 -3.21
C HIS A 337 10.20 -6.22 -3.97
N MET A 338 10.49 -5.32 -4.91
CA MET A 338 9.48 -4.65 -5.74
C MET A 338 9.08 -5.48 -6.98
N GLY A 339 9.90 -6.46 -7.34
CA GLY A 339 9.79 -7.25 -8.56
C GLY A 339 11.02 -8.12 -8.77
N HIS A 340 11.13 -8.75 -9.94
CA HIS A 340 12.29 -9.55 -10.33
C HIS A 340 12.73 -9.22 -11.76
N ALA A 341 14.02 -9.41 -12.04
CA ALA A 341 14.56 -9.26 -13.38
C ALA A 341 14.20 -10.47 -14.27
N ILE A 342 13.86 -10.21 -15.52
CA ILE A 342 13.61 -11.18 -16.57
C ILE A 342 14.63 -10.94 -17.67
N TRP A 343 15.39 -11.96 -17.98
CA TRP A 343 16.32 -11.97 -19.10
C TRP A 343 15.65 -12.52 -20.37
N LYS A 344 15.99 -11.93 -21.51
CA LYS A 344 15.52 -12.27 -22.84
C LYS A 344 16.71 -12.63 -23.73
N LYS A 345 16.76 -13.90 -24.11
CA LYS A 345 17.85 -14.49 -24.89
C LYS A 345 17.95 -13.83 -26.27
N ASP A 346 16.82 -13.58 -26.92
CA ASP A 346 16.65 -12.96 -28.24
C ASP A 346 17.24 -11.55 -28.40
N ARG A 347 17.68 -10.91 -27.31
CA ARG A 347 18.18 -9.52 -27.31
C ARG A 347 19.57 -9.39 -26.69
N CYS A 348 20.09 -10.46 -26.12
CA CYS A 348 21.31 -10.41 -25.34
C CYS A 348 22.51 -10.37 -26.27
N LEU A 349 23.41 -9.40 -26.12
CA LEU A 349 24.62 -9.27 -26.96
C LEU A 349 25.51 -10.53 -26.94
N ARG A 350 25.45 -11.33 -25.86
CA ARG A 350 26.13 -12.63 -25.80
C ARG A 350 25.60 -13.64 -26.80
N GLU A 351 24.30 -13.58 -27.08
CA GLU A 351 23.63 -14.44 -28.06
C GLU A 351 23.66 -13.80 -29.45
N THR A 352 23.27 -12.52 -29.54
CA THR A 352 23.05 -11.85 -30.83
C THR A 352 24.35 -11.43 -31.51
N GLU A 353 25.39 -11.10 -30.73
CA GLU A 353 26.67 -10.58 -31.23
C GLU A 353 27.88 -11.38 -30.74
N GLY A 354 27.69 -12.42 -29.92
CA GLY A 354 28.78 -13.24 -29.37
C GLY A 354 29.71 -12.52 -28.38
N VAL A 355 29.37 -11.31 -27.93
CA VAL A 355 30.26 -10.48 -27.09
C VAL A 355 30.18 -10.94 -25.62
N PRO A 356 31.30 -11.11 -24.89
CA PRO A 356 31.31 -11.58 -23.49
C PRO A 356 30.86 -10.51 -22.46
N CYS A 357 29.68 -9.92 -22.65
CA CYS A 357 29.14 -8.82 -21.84
C CYS A 357 28.82 -9.23 -20.38
N THR A 358 29.38 -8.56 -19.37
CA THR A 358 29.14 -8.87 -17.93
C THR A 358 28.34 -7.80 -17.18
N ALA A 359 27.78 -6.83 -17.90
CA ALA A 359 27.22 -5.60 -17.32
C ALA A 359 26.14 -5.85 -16.23
N CYS A 360 25.18 -6.73 -16.50
CA CYS A 360 24.08 -6.99 -15.58
C CYS A 360 24.52 -7.69 -14.27
N SER A 361 25.42 -8.67 -14.37
CA SER A 361 25.95 -9.40 -13.21
C SER A 361 26.86 -8.51 -12.35
N ARG A 362 27.78 -7.75 -12.98
CA ARG A 362 28.68 -6.85 -12.26
C ARG A 362 27.93 -5.74 -11.52
N LYS A 363 26.92 -5.12 -12.16
CA LYS A 363 26.18 -4.00 -11.57
C LYS A 363 25.13 -4.42 -10.55
N CYS A 364 24.78 -5.70 -10.47
CA CYS A 364 23.77 -6.19 -9.53
C CYS A 364 24.23 -5.99 -8.08
N PRO A 365 23.56 -5.12 -7.30
CA PRO A 365 24.06 -4.74 -5.97
C PRO A 365 23.74 -5.79 -4.90
N VAL A 366 22.78 -6.68 -5.16
CA VAL A 366 22.40 -7.81 -4.28
C VAL A 366 22.92 -9.16 -4.78
N LYS A 367 23.77 -9.15 -5.82
CA LYS A 367 24.36 -10.36 -6.44
C LYS A 367 23.34 -11.45 -6.77
N ALA A 368 22.17 -11.04 -7.27
CA ALA A 368 21.10 -11.94 -7.70
C ALA A 368 21.27 -12.46 -9.15
N ILE A 369 22.34 -12.08 -9.85
CA ILE A 369 22.57 -12.45 -11.26
C ILE A 369 23.94 -13.13 -11.36
N ALA A 370 23.93 -14.41 -11.67
CA ALA A 370 25.11 -15.21 -11.96
C ALA A 370 25.23 -15.44 -13.47
N LEU A 371 26.44 -15.71 -13.95
CA LEU A 371 26.66 -16.16 -15.33
C LEU A 371 26.87 -17.67 -15.30
N VAL A 372 25.98 -18.43 -15.94
CA VAL A 372 26.07 -19.89 -16.11
C VAL A 372 26.20 -20.14 -17.60
N ASP A 373 27.24 -20.87 -18.01
CA ASP A 373 27.58 -21.09 -19.43
C ASP A 373 27.69 -19.77 -20.22
N GLY A 374 28.21 -18.73 -19.56
CA GLY A 374 28.30 -17.39 -20.11
C GLY A 374 26.99 -16.60 -20.10
N PHE A 375 25.82 -17.17 -19.84
CA PHE A 375 24.53 -16.48 -19.88
C PHE A 375 24.01 -16.06 -18.50
N PRO A 376 23.28 -14.93 -18.39
CA PRO A 376 22.78 -14.44 -17.10
C PRO A 376 21.58 -15.26 -16.59
N VAL A 377 21.75 -15.86 -15.42
CA VAL A 377 20.69 -16.54 -14.66
C VAL A 377 20.32 -15.67 -13.45
N VAL A 378 19.02 -15.41 -13.29
CA VAL A 378 18.49 -14.55 -12.22
C VAL A 378 17.91 -15.38 -11.08
N ASP A 379 18.47 -15.22 -9.89
CA ASP A 379 17.90 -15.71 -8.63
C ASP A 379 16.71 -14.81 -8.24
N LYS A 380 15.49 -15.37 -8.29
CA LYS A 380 14.25 -14.65 -8.02
C LYS A 380 14.08 -14.29 -6.54
N ASP A 381 14.68 -15.06 -5.65
CA ASP A 381 14.52 -14.89 -4.20
C ASP A 381 15.46 -13.82 -3.68
N ARG A 382 16.65 -13.66 -4.29
CA ARG A 382 17.57 -12.54 -4.00
C ARG A 382 17.24 -11.27 -4.77
N CYS A 383 16.57 -11.37 -5.92
CA CYS A 383 16.29 -10.19 -6.75
C CYS A 383 15.25 -9.26 -6.10
N ILE A 384 15.64 -8.01 -5.87
CA ILE A 384 14.79 -6.98 -5.25
C ILE A 384 14.06 -6.08 -6.26
N GLY A 385 14.28 -6.30 -7.57
CA GLY A 385 13.67 -5.52 -8.64
C GLY A 385 14.14 -4.05 -8.71
N CYS A 386 15.39 -3.75 -8.31
CA CYS A 386 15.91 -2.38 -8.26
C CYS A 386 16.13 -1.71 -9.64
N GLY A 387 16.19 -2.50 -10.72
CA GLY A 387 16.38 -2.02 -12.09
C GLY A 387 17.81 -1.68 -12.49
N ALA A 388 18.81 -1.88 -11.62
CA ALA A 388 20.22 -1.59 -11.94
C ALA A 388 20.72 -2.36 -13.19
N CYS A 389 20.30 -3.61 -13.34
CA CYS A 389 20.64 -4.45 -14.49
C CYS A 389 20.00 -3.99 -15.80
N GLU A 390 18.79 -3.45 -15.75
CA GLU A 390 18.08 -2.91 -16.92
C GLU A 390 18.70 -1.58 -17.35
N HIS A 391 19.01 -0.72 -16.39
CA HIS A 391 19.63 0.59 -16.64
C HIS A 391 21.00 0.48 -17.32
N VAL A 392 21.82 -0.48 -16.90
CA VAL A 392 23.17 -0.67 -17.46
C VAL A 392 23.17 -1.48 -18.77
N CYS A 393 22.02 -1.98 -19.21
CA CYS A 393 21.97 -2.89 -20.35
C CYS A 393 22.34 -2.16 -21.67
N PRO A 394 23.39 -2.60 -22.39
CA PRO A 394 23.79 -1.96 -23.65
C PRO A 394 22.92 -2.37 -24.84
N ALA A 395 22.14 -3.45 -24.73
CA ALA A 395 21.30 -3.93 -25.83
C ALA A 395 20.31 -2.85 -26.31
N ARG A 396 20.15 -2.74 -27.63
CA ARG A 396 19.24 -1.81 -28.33
C ARG A 396 18.47 -2.58 -29.40
N PRO A 397 17.25 -2.17 -29.78
CA PRO A 397 16.51 -0.99 -29.30
C PRO A 397 15.88 -1.18 -27.91
N LEU A 398 15.70 -2.42 -27.44
CA LEU A 398 15.17 -2.74 -26.12
C LEU A 398 16.24 -3.43 -25.26
N PRO A 399 16.22 -3.24 -23.93
CA PRO A 399 17.13 -3.94 -23.06
C PRO A 399 16.86 -5.47 -23.08
N ALA A 400 17.94 -6.25 -23.02
CA ALA A 400 17.90 -7.71 -22.96
C ALA A 400 17.48 -8.23 -21.57
N ILE A 401 17.57 -7.40 -20.54
CA ILE A 401 17.13 -7.72 -19.19
C ILE A 401 16.27 -6.57 -18.67
N PHE A 402 15.08 -6.86 -18.17
CA PHE A 402 14.15 -5.86 -17.66
C PHE A 402 13.45 -6.36 -16.40
N VAL A 403 12.92 -5.45 -15.57
CA VAL A 403 12.26 -5.84 -14.32
C VAL A 403 10.75 -5.96 -14.48
N LYS A 404 10.17 -7.08 -14.07
CA LYS A 404 8.72 -7.24 -13.89
C LYS A 404 8.34 -6.93 -12.44
N GLY A 405 7.35 -6.06 -12.25
CA GLY A 405 6.86 -5.70 -10.91
C GLY A 405 6.00 -6.82 -10.28
N PHE A 406 5.97 -6.85 -8.96
CA PHE A 406 4.97 -7.62 -8.21
C PHE A 406 3.70 -6.79 -7.96
N ASP A 407 2.56 -7.44 -7.77
CA ASP A 407 1.32 -6.76 -7.35
C ASP A 407 1.34 -6.40 -5.87
N ARG A 408 2.01 -7.21 -5.06
CA ARG A 408 2.34 -6.95 -3.66
C ARG A 408 3.85 -7.11 -3.48
N GLN A 409 4.50 -6.10 -2.91
CA GLN A 409 5.93 -6.16 -2.60
C GLN A 409 6.17 -7.21 -1.51
N ARG A 410 7.27 -7.95 -1.63
CA ARG A 410 7.69 -8.91 -0.60
C ARG A 410 8.74 -8.24 0.28
N ILE A 411 8.62 -8.44 1.60
CA ILE A 411 9.62 -7.98 2.56
C ILE A 411 10.31 -9.22 3.10
N VAL A 412 11.61 -9.34 2.85
CA VAL A 412 12.41 -10.47 3.33
C VAL A 412 13.28 -9.93 4.47
N ARG A 413 12.78 -10.01 5.70
CA ARG A 413 13.62 -9.80 6.90
C ARG A 413 14.17 -11.16 7.34
N PRO A 414 15.42 -11.25 7.84
CA PRO A 414 15.70 -12.23 8.88
C PRO A 414 14.87 -11.85 10.10
N MET A 415 13.98 -12.74 10.56
CA MET A 415 13.14 -12.44 11.72
C MET A 415 13.99 -12.42 12.98
N GLY A 416 13.72 -11.45 13.87
CA GLY A 416 14.20 -11.53 15.25
C GLY A 416 13.59 -12.76 15.93
N THR A 417 14.20 -13.25 17.00
CA THR A 417 13.72 -14.46 17.70
C THR A 417 12.27 -14.34 18.14
N GLU A 418 11.84 -13.18 18.65
CA GLU A 418 10.44 -12.93 19.07
C GLU A 418 9.46 -12.89 17.89
N ASP A 419 9.83 -12.24 16.79
CA ASP A 419 9.02 -12.21 15.55
C ASP A 419 8.85 -13.62 14.97
N LEU A 420 9.94 -14.40 14.99
CA LEU A 420 9.98 -15.78 14.53
C LEU A 420 9.05 -16.66 15.37
N ILE A 421 9.10 -16.53 16.69
CA ILE A 421 8.19 -17.23 17.61
C ILE A 421 6.74 -16.83 17.32
N ALA A 422 6.44 -15.54 17.15
CA ALA A 422 5.09 -15.06 16.89
C ALA A 422 4.53 -15.56 15.55
N GLU A 423 5.34 -15.59 14.49
CA GLU A 423 4.95 -16.13 13.19
C GLU A 423 4.72 -17.65 13.26
N MET A 424 5.66 -18.39 13.84
CA MET A 424 5.55 -19.84 14.03
C MET A 424 4.33 -20.22 14.89
N ALA A 425 4.08 -19.49 15.99
CA ALA A 425 2.90 -19.68 16.83
C ALA A 425 1.60 -19.38 16.06
N THR A 426 1.61 -18.40 15.15
CA THR A 426 0.46 -18.10 14.30
C THR A 426 0.14 -19.24 13.33
N LEU A 427 1.17 -19.88 12.74
CA LEU A 427 0.97 -21.06 11.89
C LEU A 427 0.29 -22.21 12.65
N ILE A 428 0.71 -22.45 13.89
CA ILE A 428 0.11 -23.48 14.75
C ILE A 428 -1.33 -23.13 15.12
N ARG A 429 -1.60 -21.88 15.51
CA ARG A 429 -2.96 -21.42 15.86
C ARG A 429 -3.94 -21.50 14.68
N ARG A 430 -3.45 -21.40 13.45
CA ARG A 430 -4.25 -21.58 12.23
C ARG A 430 -4.48 -23.04 11.85
N GLY A 431 -3.85 -23.98 12.55
CA GLY A 431 -3.91 -25.40 12.23
C GLY A 431 -3.05 -25.79 11.02
N GLU A 432 -2.12 -24.93 10.59
CA GLU A 432 -1.23 -25.21 9.46
C GLU A 432 -0.03 -26.11 9.87
N ALA A 433 0.26 -26.22 11.17
CA ALA A 433 1.32 -27.06 11.73
C ALA A 433 1.02 -27.43 13.20
N SER A 434 1.63 -28.52 13.69
CA SER A 434 1.66 -28.89 15.11
C SER A 434 3.00 -28.54 15.78
N ALA A 435 4.09 -28.63 15.01
CA ALA A 435 5.43 -28.22 15.39
C ALA A 435 6.10 -27.45 14.24
N VAL A 436 6.82 -26.37 14.55
CA VAL A 436 7.53 -25.56 13.57
C VAL A 436 8.97 -25.40 14.02
N VAL A 437 9.91 -25.49 13.09
CA VAL A 437 11.35 -25.40 13.36
C VAL A 437 11.96 -24.28 12.53
N ALA A 438 12.75 -23.44 13.17
CA ALA A 438 13.46 -22.35 12.53
C ALA A 438 14.98 -22.41 12.79
N ARG A 439 15.76 -22.05 11.76
CA ARG A 439 17.23 -21.97 11.79
C ARG A 439 17.66 -20.68 11.11
N ASN A 440 18.73 -20.05 11.60
CA ASN A 440 19.32 -18.84 11.01
C ASN A 440 18.32 -17.69 10.77
N GLY A 441 17.35 -17.51 11.67
CA GLY A 441 16.35 -16.44 11.56
C GLY A 441 15.27 -16.67 10.50
N ALA A 442 15.11 -17.90 9.99
CA ALA A 442 14.09 -18.29 9.03
C ALA A 442 13.40 -19.61 9.42
N ILE A 443 12.11 -19.72 9.08
CA ILE A 443 11.34 -20.97 9.26
C ILE A 443 11.87 -22.00 8.27
N SER A 444 12.32 -23.14 8.78
CA SER A 444 12.98 -24.20 8.01
C SER A 444 12.04 -25.36 7.67
N THR A 445 11.23 -25.80 8.64
CA THR A 445 10.35 -26.98 8.49
C THR A 445 9.06 -26.76 9.28
N ARG A 446 7.96 -27.33 8.77
CA ARG A 446 6.63 -27.32 9.39
C ARG A 446 6.15 -28.76 9.40
N GLU A 447 5.80 -29.27 10.57
CA GLU A 447 5.32 -30.64 10.72
C GLU A 447 3.94 -30.63 11.38
N SER A 448 3.07 -31.50 10.87
CA SER A 448 1.71 -31.69 11.38
C SER A 448 1.57 -33.13 11.83
N GLY A 449 0.92 -33.35 12.97
CA GLY A 449 0.73 -34.68 13.52
C GLY A 449 0.16 -34.65 14.93
N HIS A 450 0.17 -35.80 15.59
CA HIS A 450 -0.43 -36.00 16.90
C HIS A 450 0.64 -36.35 17.96
N GLY A 451 0.42 -35.85 19.17
CA GLY A 451 1.37 -36.01 20.28
C GLY A 451 2.77 -35.57 19.90
N VAL A 452 3.75 -36.43 20.17
CA VAL A 452 5.18 -36.17 19.95
C VAL A 452 5.72 -36.65 18.59
N GLN A 453 4.87 -37.23 17.74
CA GLN A 453 5.30 -37.77 16.44
C GLN A 453 6.00 -36.73 15.54
N PRO A 454 5.52 -35.47 15.43
CA PRO A 454 6.21 -34.44 14.65
C PRO A 454 7.65 -34.23 15.11
N LEU A 455 7.87 -34.13 16.42
CA LEU A 455 9.20 -33.92 17.00
C LEU A 455 10.11 -35.13 16.82
N LEU A 456 9.58 -36.35 16.92
CA LEU A 456 10.35 -37.57 16.65
C LEU A 456 10.78 -37.69 15.18
N GLY A 457 9.91 -37.30 14.25
CA GLY A 457 10.26 -37.22 12.82
C GLY A 457 11.37 -36.20 12.56
N LEU A 458 11.28 -35.03 13.19
CA LEU A 458 12.32 -34.00 13.13
C LEU A 458 13.64 -34.44 13.75
N LEU A 459 13.59 -35.21 14.84
CA LEU A 459 14.77 -35.80 15.47
C LEU A 459 15.43 -36.83 14.56
N ALA A 460 14.65 -37.73 13.95
CA ALA A 460 15.16 -38.74 13.02
C ALA A 460 15.82 -38.11 11.78
N ALA A 461 15.33 -36.94 11.34
CA ALA A 461 15.88 -36.19 10.22
C ALA A 461 17.04 -35.23 10.59
N ASP A 462 17.53 -35.24 11.85
CA ASP A 462 18.55 -34.32 12.39
C ASP A 462 18.25 -32.81 12.18
N LYS A 463 16.96 -32.47 12.16
CA LYS A 463 16.49 -31.09 11.94
C LYS A 463 16.40 -30.25 13.21
N LEU A 464 16.58 -30.85 14.39
CA LEU A 464 16.43 -30.18 15.68
C LEU A 464 17.69 -29.47 16.17
N ARG A 465 18.88 -29.93 15.77
CA ARG A 465 20.16 -29.41 16.27
C ARG A 465 20.31 -27.91 16.03
N GLY A 466 20.58 -27.14 17.08
CA GLY A 466 20.77 -25.69 17.06
C GLY A 466 19.54 -24.87 16.67
N ALA A 467 18.36 -25.49 16.56
CA ALA A 467 17.15 -24.83 16.07
C ALA A 467 16.38 -24.06 17.15
N LEU A 468 15.51 -23.14 16.73
CA LEU A 468 14.39 -22.65 17.54
C LEU A 468 13.16 -23.50 17.20
N VAL A 469 12.56 -24.13 18.20
CA VAL A 469 11.39 -25.00 18.04
C VAL A 469 10.18 -24.34 18.70
N VAL A 470 9.07 -24.28 17.96
CA VAL A 470 7.77 -23.86 18.49
C VAL A 470 6.79 -25.02 18.34
N ASP A 471 6.15 -25.42 19.43
CA ASP A 471 5.22 -26.56 19.45
C ASP A 471 3.88 -26.16 20.09
N LYS A 472 2.81 -26.85 19.69
CA LYS A 472 1.46 -26.65 20.24
C LYS A 472 1.39 -27.00 21.72
N VAL A 473 2.01 -28.10 22.17
CA VAL A 473 1.94 -28.56 23.56
C VAL A 473 3.28 -29.17 23.99
N ILE A 474 3.91 -28.59 25.01
CA ILE A 474 5.22 -29.03 25.50
C ILE A 474 5.09 -29.64 26.89
N GLY A 475 5.04 -30.97 26.89
CA GLY A 475 5.16 -31.81 28.08
C GLY A 475 6.57 -32.37 28.28
N ARG A 476 6.77 -33.16 29.35
CA ARG A 476 8.08 -33.80 29.63
C ARG A 476 8.58 -34.67 28.47
N ALA A 477 7.67 -35.40 27.82
CA ALA A 477 7.99 -36.23 26.66
C ALA A 477 8.55 -35.39 25.48
N ALA A 478 7.92 -34.26 25.16
CA ALA A 478 8.38 -33.34 24.13
C ALA A 478 9.70 -32.65 24.52
N ALA A 479 9.84 -32.27 25.78
CA ALA A 479 11.07 -31.67 26.31
C ALA A 479 12.28 -32.60 26.15
N ALA A 480 12.13 -33.89 26.45
CA ALA A 480 13.19 -34.89 26.26
C ALA A 480 13.65 -34.97 24.80
N ILE A 481 12.71 -34.97 23.85
CA ILE A 481 13.03 -34.98 22.41
C ILE A 481 13.81 -33.73 22.00
N CYS A 482 13.41 -32.55 22.49
CA CYS A 482 14.10 -31.29 22.23
C CYS A 482 15.53 -31.29 22.81
N ILE A 483 15.73 -31.86 24.00
CA ILE A 483 17.05 -31.97 24.63
C ILE A 483 17.94 -32.93 23.84
N VAL A 484 17.47 -34.14 23.54
CA VAL A 484 18.22 -35.12 22.73
C VAL A 484 18.52 -34.58 21.33
N GLY A 485 17.60 -33.80 20.76
CA GLY A 485 17.76 -33.14 19.48
C GLY A 485 18.72 -31.95 19.47
N GLY A 486 19.26 -31.53 20.63
CA GLY A 486 20.19 -30.41 20.72
C GLY A 486 19.58 -29.07 20.32
N VAL A 487 18.32 -28.84 20.67
CA VAL A 487 17.58 -27.61 20.35
C VAL A 487 18.17 -26.41 21.09
N ARG A 488 18.31 -25.27 20.41
CA ARG A 488 18.87 -24.03 21.00
C ARG A 488 17.87 -23.31 21.90
N GLN A 489 16.59 -23.31 21.53
CA GLN A 489 15.53 -22.65 22.28
C GLN A 489 14.17 -23.27 21.94
N VAL A 490 13.26 -23.30 22.92
CA VAL A 490 11.94 -23.90 22.79
C VAL A 490 10.86 -22.88 23.18
N HIS A 491 9.75 -22.86 22.44
CA HIS A 491 8.55 -22.12 22.81
C HIS A 491 7.29 -22.98 22.69
N GLY A 492 6.46 -23.02 23.74
CA GLY A 492 5.20 -23.76 23.74
C GLY A 492 3.98 -22.84 23.79
N LEU A 493 2.95 -23.10 22.96
CA LEU A 493 1.65 -22.43 23.16
C LEU A 493 1.03 -22.85 24.51
N LEU A 494 1.25 -24.11 24.90
CA LEU A 494 0.93 -24.64 26.22
C LEU A 494 2.14 -25.44 26.73
N MET A 495 2.55 -25.22 27.97
CA MET A 495 3.71 -25.91 28.56
C MET A 495 3.43 -26.41 29.97
N GLY A 496 3.87 -27.63 30.28
CA GLY A 496 3.81 -28.17 31.64
C GLY A 496 4.87 -27.54 32.56
N GLU A 497 4.57 -27.34 33.84
CA GLU A 497 5.52 -26.81 34.82
C GLU A 497 6.76 -27.70 34.95
N GLU A 498 6.58 -29.03 35.03
CA GLU A 498 7.70 -29.97 35.08
C GLU A 498 8.54 -29.92 33.80
N ALA A 499 7.90 -29.79 32.64
CA ALA A 499 8.61 -29.68 31.36
C ALA A 499 9.50 -28.42 31.31
N LYS A 500 8.99 -27.29 31.82
CA LYS A 500 9.74 -26.03 31.92
C LYS A 500 10.96 -26.17 32.84
N ARG A 501 10.80 -26.81 34.00
CA ARG A 501 11.90 -27.09 34.93
C ARG A 501 12.93 -28.04 34.31
N PHE A 502 12.46 -29.09 33.64
CA PHE A 502 13.31 -30.09 33.00
C PHE A 502 14.17 -29.50 31.87
N LEU A 503 13.60 -28.63 31.03
CA LEU A 503 14.34 -27.90 29.98
C LEU A 503 15.39 -26.96 30.58
N ALA A 504 15.04 -26.23 31.65
CA ALA A 504 15.97 -25.33 32.34
C ALA A 504 17.15 -26.08 32.95
N ALA A 505 16.91 -27.25 33.58
CA ALA A 505 17.96 -28.10 34.14
C ALA A 505 18.97 -28.60 33.09
N HIS A 506 18.55 -28.71 31.82
CA HIS A 506 19.40 -29.12 30.70
C HIS A 506 19.93 -27.93 29.86
N GLY A 507 19.80 -26.69 30.37
CA GLY A 507 20.33 -25.50 29.71
C GLY A 507 19.61 -25.10 28.42
N VAL A 508 18.36 -25.54 28.22
CA VAL A 508 17.54 -25.17 27.05
C VAL A 508 16.58 -24.05 27.45
N PRO A 509 16.76 -22.81 26.95
CA PRO A 509 15.85 -21.71 27.21
C PRO A 509 14.43 -22.02 26.70
N ALA A 510 13.45 -21.88 27.58
CA ALA A 510 12.06 -22.23 27.31
C ALA A 510 11.10 -21.09 27.66
N THR A 511 10.25 -20.70 26.71
CA THR A 511 9.17 -19.73 26.92
C THR A 511 7.81 -20.35 26.55
N ALA A 512 6.71 -19.80 27.06
CA ALA A 512 5.38 -20.30 26.75
C ALA A 512 4.31 -19.21 26.82
N ASP A 513 3.25 -19.33 26.02
CA ASP A 513 2.06 -18.47 26.13
C ASP A 513 1.30 -18.76 27.44
N ARG A 514 1.14 -20.05 27.77
CA ARG A 514 0.49 -20.51 28.99
C ARG A 514 1.25 -21.67 29.61
N VAL A 515 1.45 -21.59 30.93
CA VAL A 515 2.02 -22.66 31.74
C VAL A 515 0.91 -23.31 32.56
N VAL A 516 0.91 -24.63 32.65
CA VAL A 516 -0.05 -25.42 33.44
C VAL A 516 0.66 -26.44 34.32
N PRO A 517 0.10 -26.82 35.49
CA PRO A 517 0.75 -27.80 36.37
C PRO A 517 1.00 -29.15 35.69
N LYS A 518 0.07 -29.63 34.86
CA LYS A 518 0.14 -30.93 34.20
C LYS A 518 -0.50 -30.90 32.82
N ILE A 519 0.02 -31.68 31.85
CA ILE A 519 -0.63 -31.84 30.54
C ILE A 519 -1.60 -33.01 30.61
N LEU A 520 -2.83 -32.75 30.18
CA LEU A 520 -3.90 -33.74 30.17
C LEU A 520 -4.03 -34.40 28.79
N ASN A 521 -4.74 -35.52 28.75
CA ASN A 521 -5.22 -36.14 27.52
C ASN A 521 -6.28 -35.27 26.82
N ARG A 522 -6.68 -35.66 25.61
CA ARG A 522 -7.51 -34.86 24.70
C ARG A 522 -8.93 -34.61 25.23
N ASP A 523 -9.48 -35.59 25.94
CA ASP A 523 -10.76 -35.59 26.64
C ASP A 523 -10.69 -34.95 28.04
N LEU A 524 -9.50 -34.49 28.47
CA LEU A 524 -9.26 -33.80 29.74
C LEU A 524 -9.61 -34.64 30.99
N SER A 525 -9.73 -35.96 30.85
CA SER A 525 -10.12 -36.89 31.91
C SER A 525 -8.95 -37.30 32.79
N ALA A 526 -7.74 -37.36 32.23
CA ALA A 526 -6.56 -37.89 32.90
C ALA A 526 -5.26 -37.26 32.38
N SER A 527 -4.15 -37.66 32.97
CA SER A 527 -2.82 -37.20 32.55
C SER A 527 -2.48 -37.73 31.16
N CYS A 528 -1.77 -36.94 30.36
CA CYS A 528 -1.34 -37.36 29.04
C CYS A 528 -0.57 -38.70 29.10
N PRO A 529 -0.95 -39.74 28.33
CA PRO A 529 -0.30 -41.05 28.35
C PRO A 529 1.21 -40.99 28.06
N LEU A 530 1.61 -40.04 27.21
CA LEU A 530 3.00 -39.81 26.85
C LEU A 530 3.80 -39.19 28.01
N GLU A 531 3.18 -38.31 28.80
CA GLU A 531 3.81 -37.76 30.01
C GLU A 531 3.94 -38.78 31.12
N ALA A 532 2.87 -39.54 31.38
CA ALA A 532 2.87 -40.58 32.41
C ALA A 532 3.97 -41.61 32.20
N ARG A 533 4.30 -41.91 30.92
CA ARG A 533 5.33 -42.87 30.56
C ARG A 533 6.76 -42.43 30.93
N VAL A 534 7.00 -41.13 30.99
CA VAL A 534 8.33 -40.56 31.24
C VAL A 534 8.42 -39.85 32.58
N ALA A 535 7.41 -40.02 33.45
CA ALA A 535 7.30 -39.30 34.72
C ALA A 535 8.43 -39.66 35.71
N ASP A 536 8.85 -40.93 35.74
CA ASP A 536 9.85 -41.41 36.71
C ASP A 536 11.27 -41.49 36.13
N GLU A 537 11.44 -41.24 34.83
CA GLU A 537 12.74 -41.23 34.18
C GLU A 537 13.37 -39.84 34.29
N THR A 538 14.69 -39.75 34.34
CA THR A 538 15.43 -38.48 34.37
C THR A 538 16.36 -38.33 33.16
N ASP A 539 16.78 -39.43 32.56
CA ASP A 539 17.64 -39.45 31.38
C ASP A 539 16.82 -39.18 30.08
N PRO A 540 17.07 -38.06 29.38
CA PRO A 540 16.37 -37.74 28.13
C PRO A 540 16.50 -38.81 27.05
N GLN A 541 17.61 -39.54 26.96
CA GLN A 541 17.79 -40.57 25.94
C GLN A 541 16.87 -41.77 26.19
N LYS A 542 16.83 -42.26 27.43
CA LYS A 542 15.93 -43.35 27.84
C LYS A 542 14.46 -42.99 27.67
N MET A 543 14.10 -41.73 27.95
CA MET A 543 12.75 -41.22 27.68
C MET A 543 12.38 -41.33 26.19
N VAL A 544 13.25 -40.88 25.30
CA VAL A 544 13.01 -40.93 23.84
C VAL A 544 12.88 -42.37 23.35
N GLU A 545 13.70 -43.29 23.86
CA GLU A 545 13.61 -44.72 23.55
C GLU A 545 12.30 -45.35 24.04
N ALA A 546 11.84 -45.00 25.24
CA ALA A 546 10.57 -45.45 25.78
C ALA A 546 9.39 -44.95 24.92
N LEU A 547 9.44 -43.69 24.47
CA LEU A 547 8.43 -43.09 23.58
C LEU A 547 8.39 -43.77 22.20
N ARG A 548 9.55 -44.03 21.59
CA ARG A 548 9.63 -44.76 20.31
C ARG A 548 9.03 -46.16 20.41
N ARG A 549 9.38 -46.89 21.47
CA ARG A 549 8.81 -48.23 21.73
C ARG A 549 7.29 -48.19 21.87
N PHE A 550 6.76 -47.22 22.60
CA PHE A 550 5.31 -47.08 22.81
C PHE A 550 4.56 -46.79 21.50
N LEU A 551 5.06 -45.86 20.68
CA LEU A 551 4.41 -45.49 19.42
C LEU A 551 4.49 -46.59 18.35
N SER A 552 5.58 -47.37 18.35
CA SER A 552 5.74 -48.52 17.43
C SER A 552 4.72 -49.66 17.68
N ARG A 553 4.15 -49.72 18.89
CA ARG A 553 3.12 -50.71 19.29
C ARG A 553 1.69 -50.21 19.05
N GLY A 554 1.49 -49.16 18.24
CA GLY A 554 0.17 -48.58 17.95
C GLY A 554 -0.38 -47.66 19.05
N GLY A 555 0.47 -47.22 19.99
CA GLY A 555 0.04 -46.50 21.18
C GLY A 555 -0.27 -45.03 20.96
N ILE A 556 -1.42 -44.71 20.36
CA ILE A 556 -2.26 -43.52 20.66
C ILE A 556 -3.71 -43.91 20.28
N PRO A 557 -4.59 -44.30 21.21
CA PRO A 557 -6.02 -44.35 20.91
C PRO A 557 -6.54 -42.93 20.61
N ASP A 558 -7.40 -42.80 19.59
CA ASP A 558 -7.86 -41.54 18.97
C ASP A 558 -8.34 -40.42 19.92
#